data_AF-A0A453KLS5-F1
#
_entry.id   AF-A0A453KLS5-F1
#
_cell.length_a   1.000
_cell.length_b   1.000
_cell.length_c   1.000
_cell.angle_alpha   90.00
_cell.angle_beta   90.00
_cell.angle_gamma   90.00
#
_symmetry.space_group_name_H-M   'P 1'
#
loop_
_entity.id
_entity.type
_entity.pdbx_description
1 polymer ?
#
loop_
_entity_poly.entity_id
_entity_poly.type
_entity_poly.pdbx_seq_one_letter_code
_entity_poly.pdbx_strand_id
1 'polypeptide(L)' 'EEPEVVSMTDNCVRRLKELHTKEPSAKGNMLRLSVEAGGCSGFQYTFSLDSKENADDRL' A
#
# COMPACT_ATOMS: atom_id res chain seq x y z
N GLU A 1 3.26 22.79 -10.36
CA GLU A 1 3.56 21.50 -9.71
C GLU A 1 2.33 20.62 -9.86
N GLU A 2 2.49 19.40 -10.35
CA GLU A 2 1.39 18.44 -10.38
C GLU A 2 1.13 17.97 -8.94
N PRO A 3 -0.13 17.88 -8.49
CA PRO A 3 -0.43 17.49 -7.12
C PRO A 3 0.04 16.06 -6.86
N GLU A 4 0.64 15.83 -5.69
CA GLU A 4 0.92 14.48 -5.19
C GLU A 4 -0.39 13.68 -5.15
N VAL A 5 -0.48 12.66 -6.00
CA VAL A 5 -1.72 11.87 -6.18
C VAL A 5 -1.97 10.96 -4.96
N VAL A 6 -0.93 10.63 -4.21
CA VAL A 6 -0.99 9.80 -2.99
C VAL A 6 -0.01 10.36 -1.97
N SER A 7 -0.49 10.62 -0.76
CA SER A 7 0.33 11.06 0.38
C SER A 7 0.25 10.05 1.53
N MET A 8 1.36 9.80 2.20
CA MET A 8 1.41 8.94 3.39
C MET A 8 1.57 9.77 4.67
N THR A 9 0.79 9.46 5.69
CA THR A 9 0.97 10.07 7.02
C THR A 9 2.12 9.41 7.76
N ASP A 10 2.74 10.13 8.69
CA ASP A 10 3.80 9.59 9.56
C ASP A 10 3.35 8.34 10.33
N ASN A 11 2.07 8.31 10.74
CA ASN A 11 1.49 7.15 11.42
C ASN A 11 1.41 5.92 10.51
N CYS A 12 1.08 6.10 9.22
CA CYS A 12 1.10 5.02 8.24
C CYS A 12 2.51 4.45 8.10
N VAL A 13 3.52 5.33 7.93
CA VAL A 13 4.93 4.93 7.84
C VAL A 13 5.38 4.18 9.09
N ARG A 14 5.01 4.67 10.28
CA ARG A 14 5.33 3.99 11.55
C ARG A 14 4.71 2.59 11.60
N ARG A 15 3.44 2.47 11.23
CA ARG A 15 2.73 1.18 11.24
C ARG A 15 3.34 0.17 10.28
N LEU A 16 3.78 0.59 9.10
CA LEU A 16 4.46 -0.29 8.14
C LEU A 16 5.80 -0.79 8.68
N LYS A 17 6.60 0.08 9.30
CA LYS A 17 7.86 -0.31 9.95
C LYS A 17 7.63 -1.32 11.07
N GLU A 18 6.59 -1.13 11.87
CA GLU A 18 6.20 -2.09 12.91
C GLU A 18 5.79 -3.44 12.32
N LEU A 19 5.04 -3.45 11.21
CA LEU A 19 4.63 -4.69 10.52
C LEU A 19 5.85 -5.47 9.98
N HIS A 20 6.78 -4.79 9.30
CA HIS A 20 8.01 -5.41 8.82
C HIS A 20 8.93 -5.94 9.93
N THR A 21 8.87 -5.34 11.12
CA THR A 21 9.66 -5.80 12.27
C THR A 21 9.03 -7.02 12.94
N LYS A 22 7.70 -7.08 13.00
CA LYS A 22 6.95 -8.16 13.66
C LYS A 22 6.85 -9.42 12.81
N GLU A 23 6.84 -9.28 11.48
CA GLU A 23 6.71 -10.37 10.53
C GLU A 23 7.99 -10.45 9.67
N PRO A 24 8.99 -11.27 10.04
CA PRO A 24 10.22 -11.40 9.28
C PRO A 24 10.01 -11.86 7.83
N SER A 25 8.93 -12.60 7.57
CA SER A 25 8.48 -13.02 6.24
C SER A 25 7.99 -11.85 5.37
N ALA A 26 7.63 -10.72 5.97
CA ALA A 26 7.25 -9.50 5.27
C ALA A 26 8.46 -8.60 4.92
N LYS A 27 9.68 -9.03 5.25
CA LYS A 27 10.88 -8.28 4.93
C LYS A 27 11.08 -8.25 3.40
N GLY A 28 11.05 -7.04 2.83
CA GLY A 28 11.10 -6.84 1.38
C GLY A 28 9.72 -6.73 0.73
N ASN A 29 8.63 -6.87 1.49
CA ASN A 29 7.30 -6.53 1.00
C ASN A 29 7.13 -5.02 0.94
N MET A 30 6.37 -4.57 -0.04
CA MET A 30 6.00 -3.19 -0.27
C MET A 30 4.52 -3.00 0.02
N LEU A 31 4.12 -1.77 0.38
CA LEU A 31 2.70 -1.43 0.48
C LEU A 31 2.09 -1.38 -0.91
N ARG A 32 1.10 -2.23 -1.17
CA ARG A 32 0.29 -2.21 -2.38
C ARG A 32 -1.07 -1.58 -2.07
N LEU A 33 -1.45 -0.60 -2.88
CA LEU A 33 -2.78 -0.01 -2.89
C LEU A 33 -3.53 -0.54 -4.12
N SER A 34 -4.66 -1.20 -3.88
CA SER A 34 -5.53 -1.73 -4.94
C SER A 34 -6.88 -1.02 -4.94
N VAL A 35 -7.52 -0.95 -6.11
CA VAL A 35 -8.89 -0.45 -6.25
C VAL A 35 -9.78 -1.61 -6.70
N GLU A 36 -10.80 -1.90 -5.92
CA GLU A 36 -11.76 -2.96 -6.16
C GLU A 36 -13.16 -2.39 -6.38
N ALA A 37 -14.01 -3.13 -7.08
CA ALA A 37 -15.42 -2.78 -7.23
C ALA A 37 -16.16 -3.06 -5.91
N GLY A 38 -16.66 -2.02 -5.26
CA GLY A 38 -17.43 -2.08 -4.01
C GLY A 38 -18.95 -2.22 -4.19
N GLY A 39 -19.42 -2.55 -5.39
CA GLY A 39 -20.84 -2.69 -5.70
C GLY A 39 -21.59 -1.35 -5.77
N CYS A 40 -22.73 -1.24 -5.08
CA CYS A 40 -23.55 0.00 -5.08
C CYS A 40 -22.83 1.20 -4.44
N SER A 41 -21.77 0.95 -3.68
CA SER A 41 -20.97 1.98 -3.01
C SER A 41 -19.83 2.53 -3.86
N GLY A 42 -19.65 2.04 -5.09
CA GLY A 42 -18.60 2.51 -6.00
C GLY A 42 -17.31 1.69 -5.88
N PHE A 43 -16.20 2.35 -5.52
CA PHE A 43 -14.88 1.72 -5.43
C PHE A 43 -14.42 1.56 -3.99
N GLN A 44 -13.65 0.52 -3.72
CA GLN A 44 -12.98 0.27 -2.46
C GLN A 44 -11.47 0.29 -2.65
N TYR A 45 -10.78 0.94 -1.72
CA TYR A 45 -9.32 0.90 -1.65
C TYR A 45 -8.88 -0.19 -0.66
N THR A 46 -8.02 -1.09 -1.11
CA THR A 46 -7.45 -2.17 -0.30
C THR A 46 -5.95 -1.95 -0.14
N PHE A 47 -5.44 -2.10 1.09
CA PHE A 47 -4.02 -2.08 1.39
C PHE A 47 -3.51 -3.50 1.66
N SER A 48 -2.42 -3.90 1.03
CA SER A 48 -1.74 -5.17 1.29
C SER A 48 -0.22 -4.99 1.34
N LEU A 49 0.49 -5.96 1.92
CA LEU A 49 1.94 -6.06 1.85
C LEU A 49 2.30 -7.18 0.88
N ASP A 50 2.98 -6.84 -0.20
CA ASP A 50 3.29 -7.75 -1.30
C ASP A 50 4.75 -7.58 -1.73
N SER A 51 5.43 -8.68 -2.06
CA SER A 51 6.80 -8.66 -2.60
C SER A 51 6.84 -8.69 -4.11
N LYS A 52 5.70 -8.91 -4.78
CA LYS A 52 5.63 -8.90 -6.23
C LYS A 52 5.59 -7.47 -6.74
N GLU A 53 6.57 -7.12 -7.58
CA GLU A 53 6.54 -5.92 -8.42
C GLU A 53 5.88 -6.26 -9.77
N ASN A 54 4.96 -5.41 -10.20
CA ASN A 54 4.35 -5.46 -11.52
C ASN A 54 4.89 -4.33 -12.39
N ALA A 55 4.85 -4.50 -13.71
CA ALA A 55 5.45 -3.57 -14.67
C ALA A 55 4.82 -2.16 -14.66
N ASP A 56 3.60 -2.03 -14.13
CA ASP A 56 2.82 -0.80 -14.04
C ASP A 56 2.75 -0.22 -12.62
N ASP A 57 3.44 -0.83 -11.65
CA ASP A 57 3.52 -0.28 -10.30
C ASP A 57 4.29 1.05 -10.31
N ARG A 58 3.83 2.01 -9.49
CA ARG A 58 4.58 3.23 -9.19
C ARG A 58 5.40 2.99 -7.93
N LEU A 59 6.74 3.07 -8.06
CA LEU A 59 7.71 2.92 -6.97
C LEU A 59 8.09 4.28 -6.36
#